data_AF-A0A838TF96-F1
#
_entry.id   AF-A0A838TF96-F1
#
_cell.length_a   1.000
_cell.length_b   1.000
_cell.length_c   1.000
_cell.angle_alpha   90.00
_cell.angle_beta   90.00
_cell.angle_gamma   90.00
#
_symmetry.space_group_name_H-M   'P 1'
#
loop_
_entity.id
_entity.type
_entity.pdbx_description
1 polymer ?
#
loop_
_entity_poly.entity_id
_entity_poly.type
_entity_poly.pdbx_seq_one_letter_code
_entity_poly.pdbx_strand_id
1 'polypeptide(L)' 'MSERLYDWRKKNDLSQSEAALKLKISKRTLQEWEHDRSEPRHLAMEAVGAVIGR' A
#
# COMPACT_ATOMS: atom_id res chain seq x y z
N MET A 1 5.48 -3.82 -7.25
CA MET A 1 5.17 -2.97 -6.07
C MET A 1 4.05 -3.59 -5.25
N SER A 2 3.02 -4.15 -5.91
CA SER A 2 1.96 -4.98 -5.33
C SER A 2 2.46 -6.01 -4.31
N GLU A 3 3.46 -6.82 -4.69
CA GLU A 3 4.03 -7.87 -3.84
C GLU A 3 4.66 -7.32 -2.56
N ARG A 4 5.42 -6.21 -2.65
CA ARG A 4 6.00 -5.52 -1.48
C ARG A 4 4.94 -4.95 -0.54
N LEU A 5 3.83 -4.44 -1.10
CA LEU A 5 2.71 -3.88 -0.34
C LEU A 5 1.96 -4.96 0.42
N TYR A 6 1.67 -6.06 -0.26
CA TYR A 6 1.03 -7.23 0.31
C TYR A 6 1.88 -7.85 1.43
N ASP A 7 3.18 -8.01 1.20
CA ASP A 7 4.11 -8.56 2.17
C ASP A 7 4.27 -7.65 3.38
N TRP A 8 4.40 -6.34 3.19
CA TRP A 8 4.43 -5.38 4.29
C TRP A 8 3.16 -5.48 5.13
N ARG A 9 1.98 -5.55 4.48
CA ARG A 9 0.71 -5.68 5.17
C ARG A 9 0.65 -6.97 5.99
N LYS A 10 1.08 -8.09 5.42
CA LYS A 10 1.12 -9.40 6.10
C LYS A 10 2.13 -9.44 7.26
N LYS A 11 3.31 -8.86 7.09
CA LYS A 11 4.33 -8.76 8.17
C LYS A 11 3.85 -7.95 9.37
N ASN A 12 2.97 -6.97 9.14
CA ASN A 12 2.41 -6.12 10.18
C ASN A 12 1.03 -6.61 10.68
N ASP A 13 0.56 -7.77 10.21
CA ASP A 13 -0.77 -8.35 10.50
C ASP A 13 -1.93 -7.36 10.29
N LEU A 14 -1.85 -6.57 9.21
CA LEU A 14 -2.83 -5.53 8.90
C LEU A 14 -3.91 -6.06 7.94
N SER A 15 -5.15 -5.69 8.19
CA SER A 15 -6.20 -5.73 7.16
C SER A 15 -5.96 -4.67 6.08
N GLN A 16 -6.61 -4.81 4.92
CA GLN A 16 -6.56 -3.79 3.87
C GLN A 16 -7.06 -2.42 4.37
N SER A 17 -8.04 -2.39 5.26
CA SER A 17 -8.56 -1.14 5.82
C SER A 17 -7.53 -0.46 6.73
N GLU A 18 -6.86 -1.22 7.60
CA GLU A 18 -5.85 -0.69 8.52
C GLU A 18 -4.58 -0.23 7.79
N ALA A 19 -4.16 -0.99 6.77
CA ALA A 19 -3.07 -0.61 5.88
C ALA A 19 -3.38 0.69 5.13
N ALA A 20 -4.60 0.83 4.59
CA ALA A 20 -5.03 2.03 3.89
C ALA A 20 -5.06 3.25 4.82
N LEU A 21 -5.52 3.09 6.07
CA LEU A 21 -5.48 4.13 7.09
C LEU A 21 -4.04 4.57 7.42
N LYS A 22 -3.12 3.61 7.61
CA LYS A 22 -1.70 3.90 7.86
C LYS A 22 -1.05 4.66 6.69
N LEU A 23 -1.38 4.28 5.46
CA LEU A 23 -0.89 4.90 4.24
C LEU A 23 -1.66 6.18 3.85
N LYS A 24 -2.70 6.55 4.61
CA LYS A 24 -3.59 7.69 4.33
C LYS A 24 -4.20 7.68 2.92
N ILE A 25 -4.53 6.49 2.43
CA ILE A 25 -5.19 6.28 1.13
C ILE A 25 -6.54 5.60 1.33
N SER A 26 -7.35 5.55 0.27
CA SER A 26 -8.58 4.76 0.31
C SER A 26 -8.26 3.26 0.27
N LYS A 27 -9.10 2.43 0.92
CA LYS A 27 -9.03 0.97 0.81
C LYS A 27 -9.05 0.51 -0.65
N ARG A 28 -9.85 1.18 -1.49
CA ARG A 28 -9.93 0.89 -2.92
C ARG A 28 -8.59 1.11 -3.63
N THR A 29 -7.93 2.22 -3.34
CA THR A 29 -6.59 2.53 -3.88
C THR A 29 -5.58 1.46 -3.47
N LEU A 30 -5.58 1.06 -2.19
CA LEU A 30 -4.74 -0.03 -1.72
C LEU A 30 -5.02 -1.34 -2.47
N GLN A 31 -6.29 -1.70 -2.62
CA GLN A 31 -6.70 -2.91 -3.32
C GLN A 31 -6.28 -2.89 -4.79
N GLU A 32 -6.45 -1.76 -5.49
CA GLU A 32 -6.02 -1.60 -6.88
C GLU A 32 -4.50 -1.76 -7.04
N TRP A 33 -3.72 -1.27 -6.07
CA TRP A 33 -2.27 -1.45 -6.05
C TRP A 33 -1.84 -2.88 -5.73
N GLU A 34 -2.53 -3.57 -4.80
CA GLU A 34 -2.25 -4.98 -4.49
C GLU A 34 -2.61 -5.93 -5.65
N HIS A 35 -3.57 -5.57 -6.50
CA HIS A 35 -4.00 -6.38 -7.65
C HIS A 35 -3.36 -5.94 -8.98
N ASP A 36 -2.29 -5.15 -8.95
CA ASP A 36 -1.59 -4.62 -10.14
C ASP A 36 -2.52 -3.90 -11.15
N ARG A 37 -3.63 -3.33 -10.66
CA ARG A 37 -4.61 -2.60 -11.48
C ARG A 37 -4.32 -1.11 -11.59
N SER A 38 -3.41 -0.61 -10.77
CA SER A 38 -2.98 0.79 -10.75
C SER A 38 -1.62 0.90 -10.07
N GLU A 39 -0.76 1.78 -10.57
CA GLU A 39 0.49 2.12 -9.90
C GLU A 39 0.31 3.40 -9.07
N PRO A 40 0.99 3.51 -7.90
CA PRO A 40 0.98 4.74 -7.13
C PRO A 40 1.52 5.89 -7.99
N ARG A 41 0.79 7.01 -8.04
CA ARG A 41 1.27 8.24 -8.72
C ARG A 41 2.17 9.01 -7.76
N HIS A 42 3.24 9.64 -8.26
CA HIS A 42 4.32 10.33 -7.54
C HIS A 42 4.15 10.58 -6.01
N LEU A 43 3.17 11.37 -5.57
CA LEU A 43 2.94 11.65 -4.13
C LEU A 43 2.62 10.40 -3.30
N ALA A 44 1.86 9.48 -3.87
CA ALA A 44 1.53 8.19 -3.27
C ALA A 44 2.74 7.24 -3.27
N MET A 45 3.66 7.35 -4.25
CA MET A 45 4.90 6.56 -4.23
C MET A 45 5.82 6.97 -3.09
N GLU A 46 5.95 8.26 -2.79
CA GLU A 46 6.73 8.74 -1.64
C GLU A 46 6.13 8.27 -0.31
N ALA A 47 4.82 8.42 -0.14
CA ALA A 47 4.13 7.97 1.08
C ALA A 47 4.29 6.46 1.31
N VAL A 48 4.17 5.67 0.24
CA VAL A 48 4.36 4.21 0.29
C VAL A 48 5.82 3.84 0.51
N GLY A 49 6.76 4.47 -0.20
CA GLY A 49 8.19 4.20 -0.08
C GLY A 49 8.74 4.53 1.31
N ALA A 50 8.24 5.60 1.94
CA ALA A 50 8.60 5.96 3.31
C ALA A 50 8.12 4.94 4.35
N VAL A 51 7.00 4.24 4.08
CA VAL A 51 6.38 3.31 5.03
C VAL A 51 6.83 1.86 4.82
N ILE A 52 7.09 1.47 3.57
CA ILE A 52 7.42 0.08 3.21
C ILE A 52 8.93 -0.19 3.26
N GLY A 53 9.76 0.86 3.23
CA GLY A 53 11.21 0.73 3.21
C GLY A 53 11.72 0.41 1.80
N ARG A 54 12.87 0.99 1.46
CA ARG A 54 13.53 0.92 0.15
C ARG A 54 13.90 -0.51 -0.25
#